data_AF-A0A521RI05-F1
#
_entry.id   AF-A0A521RI05-F1
#
_cell.length_a   1.000
_cell.length_b   1.000
_cell.length_c   1.000
_cell.angle_alpha   90.00
_cell.angle_beta   90.00
_cell.angle_gamma   90.00
#
_symmetry.space_group_name_H-M   'P 1'
#
loop_
_entity.id
_entity.type
_entity.pdbx_description
1 polymer ?
#
loop_
_entity_poly.entity_id
_entity_poly.type
_entity_poly.pdbx_seq_one_letter_code
_entity_poly.pdbx_strand_id
1 'polypeptide(L)'
;MPVQALRTSVAAAALIGLPFAAQAAGMPQFDLTRFPTQIFWLVVCFAVLYFLMAKAVLPKIGKTIESREHKIQADLDAAQKANDAARAAGVEQDKALAEARGQASGLIREASEAAAAQTSAKLHEVSDRLGAEIAAAEKRIGEQRTQTLAGLGTMSTEIATAVLGKLVGSADPAQVARAVDEAAKAGKP
;
A
#
# COMPACT_ATOMS: atom_id res chain seq x y z
N MET A 1 38.62 -1.45 92.34
CA MET A 1 39.89 -2.19 92.48
C MET A 1 39.83 -3.43 91.59
N PRO A 2 40.94 -3.99 91.07
CA PRO A 2 42.29 -3.45 90.80
C PRO A 2 42.71 -3.74 89.32
N VAL A 3 43.53 -2.94 88.64
CA VAL A 3 44.99 -2.80 88.76
C VAL A 3 45.75 -4.13 88.60
N GLN A 4 46.38 -4.29 87.43
CA GLN A 4 47.67 -4.97 87.24
C GLN A 4 48.53 -3.94 86.47
N ALA A 5 49.59 -3.27 86.95
CA ALA A 5 50.62 -3.57 87.93
C ALA A 5 51.18 -4.99 87.72
N LEU A 6 52.44 -5.23 87.44
CA LEU A 6 53.65 -4.44 87.60
C LEU A 6 54.76 -5.32 87.01
N ARG A 7 55.70 -4.73 86.28
CA ARG A 7 57.12 -5.13 86.24
C ARG A 7 57.84 -4.11 85.36
N THR A 8 58.34 -2.99 85.92
CA THR A 8 59.71 -2.85 86.49
C THR A 8 60.77 -3.36 85.52
N SER A 9 61.81 -2.63 85.13
CA SER A 9 62.51 -1.55 85.83
C SER A 9 63.44 -0.81 84.86
N VAL A 10 63.53 0.51 85.05
CA VAL A 10 64.78 1.29 85.21
C VAL A 10 65.85 1.17 84.12
N ALA A 11 66.11 2.28 83.44
CA ALA A 11 67.40 2.96 83.55
C ALA A 11 67.32 4.36 82.93
N ALA A 12 67.34 5.36 83.80
CA ALA A 12 67.68 6.73 83.47
C ALA A 12 69.17 6.81 83.09
N ALA A 13 69.50 7.58 82.07
CA ALA A 13 70.82 8.20 81.93
C ALA A 13 70.71 9.44 81.04
N ALA A 14 70.57 10.59 81.70
CA ALA A 14 70.97 11.86 81.14
C ALA A 14 72.49 11.83 80.90
N LEU A 15 72.92 12.01 79.66
CA LEU A 15 74.27 12.40 79.26
C LEU A 15 74.07 13.67 78.41
N ILE A 16 74.20 14.84 79.05
CA ILE A 16 75.41 15.67 79.02
C ILE A 16 75.62 16.23 77.61
N GLY A 17 75.51 17.56 77.53
CA GLY A 17 75.68 18.33 76.32
C GLY A 17 76.95 17.96 75.56
N LEU A 18 76.76 17.63 74.29
CA LEU A 18 77.76 17.84 73.26
C LEU A 18 77.35 19.12 72.51
N PRO A 19 78.30 20.03 72.23
CA PRO A 19 78.00 21.23 71.47
C PRO A 19 77.45 20.81 70.11
N PHE A 20 76.24 21.26 69.79
CA PHE A 20 75.78 21.37 68.42
C PHE A 20 76.73 22.36 67.74
N ALA A 21 77.83 21.84 67.18
CA ALA A 21 78.72 22.57 66.32
C ALA A 21 77.92 22.88 65.05
N ALA A 22 77.28 24.06 65.06
CA ALA A 22 76.72 24.68 63.88
C ALA A 22 77.86 25.01 62.92
N GLN A 23 78.28 24.02 62.15
CA GLN A 23 79.08 24.24 60.96
C GLN A 23 78.17 24.93 59.95
N ALA A 24 78.49 26.18 59.62
CA ALA A 24 77.82 26.92 58.56
C ALA A 24 78.03 26.19 57.22
N ALA A 25 77.04 25.39 56.81
CA ALA A 25 76.92 24.85 55.46
C ALA A 25 75.43 24.55 55.17
N GLY A 26 74.67 25.60 54.83
CA GLY A 26 73.29 25.50 54.35
C GLY A 26 72.26 25.13 55.44
N MET A 27 70.98 25.45 55.21
CA MET A 27 69.92 25.02 56.13
C MET A 27 69.98 23.47 56.24
N PRO A 28 69.83 22.86 57.43
CA PRO A 28 69.94 21.40 57.61
C PRO A 28 68.90 20.57 56.82
N GLN A 29 67.96 21.25 56.16
CA GLN A 29 66.99 20.69 55.21
C GLN A 29 67.58 20.45 53.81
N PHE A 30 68.71 21.07 53.46
CA PHE A 30 69.38 20.97 52.16
C PHE A 30 70.68 20.15 52.24
N ASP A 31 70.64 19.02 52.95
CA ASP A 31 71.75 18.08 52.97
C ASP A 31 71.82 17.27 51.66
N LEU A 32 72.63 17.77 50.72
CA LEU A 32 72.79 17.25 49.36
C LEU A 32 73.25 15.77 49.30
N THR A 33 73.76 15.22 50.40
CA THR A 33 74.23 13.83 50.46
C THR A 33 73.09 12.80 50.37
N ARG A 34 71.85 13.15 50.75
CA ARG A 34 70.68 12.26 50.66
C ARG A 34 69.89 12.37 49.35
N PHE A 35 70.14 13.40 48.54
CA PHE A 35 69.42 13.61 47.28
C PHE A 35 69.65 12.48 46.26
N PRO A 36 70.86 11.91 46.07
CA PRO A 36 71.08 10.83 45.12
C PRO A 36 70.23 9.59 45.42
N THR A 37 70.09 9.19 46.69
CA THR A 37 69.26 8.02 47.04
C THR A 37 67.77 8.30 46.87
N GLN A 38 67.32 9.53 47.14
CA GLN A 38 65.93 9.93 46.91
C GLN A 38 65.61 9.97 45.41
N ILE A 39 66.52 10.49 44.59
CA ILE A 39 66.39 10.50 43.13
C ILE A 39 66.39 9.07 42.58
N PHE A 40 67.24 8.18 43.10
CA PHE A 40 67.24 6.76 42.71
C PHE A 40 65.87 6.12 42.94
N TRP A 41 65.29 6.24 44.13
CA TRP A 41 63.96 5.69 44.42
C TRP A 41 62.83 6.40 43.66
N LEU A 42 62.94 7.71 43.42
CA LEU A 42 62.02 8.46 42.57
C LEU A 42 62.01 7.86 41.16
N VAL A 43 63.18 7.62 40.57
CA VAL A 43 63.32 7.00 39.24
C VAL A 43 62.77 5.58 39.24
N VAL A 44 63.04 4.77 40.25
CA VAL A 44 62.50 3.41 40.36
C VAL A 44 60.97 3.42 40.43
N CYS A 45 60.38 4.19 41.34
CA CYS A 45 58.93 4.30 41.47
C CYS A 45 58.28 4.88 40.21
N PHE A 46 58.89 5.89 39.60
CA PHE A 46 58.41 6.49 38.36
C PHE A 46 58.49 5.51 37.20
N ALA A 47 59.57 4.72 37.08
CA ALA A 47 59.72 3.69 36.06
C ALA A 47 58.66 2.58 36.22
N VAL A 48 58.40 2.12 37.45
CA VAL A 48 57.35 1.14 37.73
C VAL A 48 55.97 1.69 37.36
N LEU A 49 55.66 2.92 37.77
CA LEU A 49 54.40 3.59 37.43
C LEU A 49 54.26 3.78 35.91
N TYR A 50 55.33 4.24 35.24
CA TYR A 50 55.36 4.42 33.79
C TYR A 50 55.08 3.12 33.07
N PHE A 51 55.72 2.02 33.48
CA PHE A 51 55.52 0.71 32.87
C PHE A 51 54.09 0.19 33.06
N LEU A 52 53.52 0.42 34.25
CA LEU A 52 52.12 0.08 34.55
C LEU A 52 51.15 0.89 33.68
N MET A 53 51.39 2.21 33.53
CA MET A 53 50.57 3.07 32.68
C MET A 53 50.67 2.65 31.21
N ALA A 54 51.88 2.42 30.71
CA ALA A 54 52.16 2.06 29.33
C ALA A 54 51.57 0.68 28.96
N LYS A 55 51.69 -0.33 29.83
CA LYS A 55 51.21 -1.68 29.53
C LYS A 55 49.76 -1.94 29.93
N ALA A 56 49.19 -1.25 30.91
CA ALA A 56 47.84 -1.58 31.41
C ALA A 56 46.79 -0.52 31.07
N VAL A 57 47.13 0.78 31.17
CA VAL A 57 46.14 1.86 31.04
C VAL A 57 45.96 2.30 29.59
N LEU A 58 47.06 2.58 28.89
CA LEU A 58 47.04 2.96 27.47
C LEU A 58 46.28 1.96 26.58
N PRO A 59 46.54 0.63 26.65
CA PRO A 59 45.81 -0.31 25.78
C PRO A 59 44.33 -0.42 26.13
N LYS A 60 43.90 -0.17 27.37
CA LYS A 60 42.47 -0.16 27.73
C LYS A 60 41.73 1.00 27.10
N ILE A 61 42.35 2.18 27.07
CA ILE A 61 41.78 3.36 26.41
C ILE A 61 41.73 3.14 24.90
N GLY A 62 42.82 2.67 24.30
CA GLY A 62 42.88 2.35 22.86
C GLY A 62 41.77 1.39 22.42
N LYS A 63 41.58 0.26 23.14
CA LYS A 63 40.51 -0.71 22.87
C LYS A 63 39.11 -0.10 22.93
N THR A 64 38.87 0.85 23.82
CA THR A 64 37.55 1.48 23.95
C THR A 64 37.26 2.41 22.77
N ILE A 65 38.27 3.18 22.32
CA ILE A 65 38.14 4.05 21.15
C ILE A 65 37.93 3.21 19.89
N GLU A 66 38.75 2.19 19.67
CA GLU A 66 38.62 1.26 18.54
C GLU A 66 37.25 0.56 18.53
N SER A 67 36.77 0.09 19.68
CA SER A 67 35.44 -0.52 19.77
C SER A 67 34.32 0.45 19.41
N ARG A 68 34.43 1.73 19.79
CA ARG A 68 33.44 2.75 19.44
C ARG A 68 33.48 3.08 17.96
N GLU A 69 34.67 3.26 17.40
CA GLU A 69 34.86 3.53 15.98
C GLU A 69 34.32 2.38 15.13
N HIS A 70 34.64 1.13 15.47
CA HIS A 70 34.10 -0.05 14.79
C HIS A 70 32.58 -0.13 14.89
N LYS A 71 31.99 0.19 16.05
CA LYS A 71 30.53 0.22 16.21
C LYS A 71 29.89 1.30 15.34
N ILE A 72 30.44 2.51 15.34
CA ILE A 72 29.94 3.62 14.52
C ILE A 72 30.03 3.25 13.03
N GLN A 73 31.15 2.71 12.58
CA GLN A 73 31.31 2.26 11.19
C GLN A 73 30.29 1.16 10.85
N ALA A 74 30.13 0.15 11.70
CA ALA A 74 29.15 -0.90 11.49
C ALA A 74 27.70 -0.38 11.45
N ASP A 75 27.35 0.56 12.33
CA ASP A 75 26.02 1.18 12.37
C ASP A 75 25.78 2.05 11.13
N LEU A 76 26.78 2.79 10.66
CA LEU A 76 26.71 3.58 9.43
C LEU A 76 26.55 2.69 8.20
N ASP A 77 27.31 1.59 8.11
CA ASP A 77 27.20 0.62 7.02
C ASP A 77 25.83 -0.05 7.02
N ALA A 78 25.31 -0.41 8.20
CA ALA A 78 23.98 -0.98 8.35
C ALA A 78 22.89 0.03 7.93
N ALA A 79 23.02 1.29 8.34
CA ALA A 79 22.09 2.36 7.98
C ALA A 79 22.12 2.67 6.47
N GLN A 80 23.30 2.65 5.84
CA GLN A 80 23.44 2.80 4.39
C GLN A 80 22.79 1.64 3.65
N LYS A 81 23.08 0.39 4.03
CA LYS A 81 22.45 -0.80 3.45
C LYS A 81 20.93 -0.78 3.59
N ALA A 82 20.42 -0.37 4.75
CA ALA A 82 18.99 -0.24 4.98
C ALA A 82 18.36 0.86 4.10
N ASN A 83 19.03 2.00 3.94
CA ASN A 83 18.60 3.07 3.05
C ASN A 83 18.59 2.63 1.58
N ASP A 84 19.64 1.93 1.14
CA ASP A 84 19.74 1.45 -0.24
C ASP A 84 18.69 0.38 -0.53
N ALA A 85 18.45 -0.55 0.40
CA ALA A 85 17.38 -1.53 0.30
C ALA A 85 15.99 -0.85 0.27
N ALA A 86 15.75 0.14 1.12
CA ALA A 86 14.50 0.89 1.11
C ALA A 86 14.30 1.68 -0.21
N ARG A 87 15.36 2.28 -0.75
CA ARG A 87 15.32 2.98 -2.04
C ARG A 87 15.04 2.01 -3.19
N ALA A 88 15.72 0.85 -3.20
CA ALA A 88 15.47 -0.19 -4.20
C ALA A 88 14.04 -0.72 -4.13
N ALA A 89 13.53 -0.97 -2.92
CA ALA A 89 12.14 -1.38 -2.71
C ALA A 89 11.15 -0.30 -3.16
N GLY A 90 11.44 0.98 -2.92
CA GLY A 90 10.62 2.10 -3.40
C GLY A 90 10.54 2.17 -4.92
N VAL A 91 11.68 2.02 -5.61
CA VAL A 91 11.72 2.00 -7.09
C VAL A 91 10.92 0.82 -7.66
N GLU A 92 11.06 -0.37 -7.07
CA GLU A 92 10.29 -1.54 -7.52
C GLU A 92 8.80 -1.39 -7.23
N GLN A 93 8.43 -0.80 -6.09
CA GLN A 93 7.04 -0.50 -5.76
C GLN A 93 6.43 0.50 -6.74
N ASP A 94 7.14 1.59 -7.06
CA ASP A 94 6.67 2.59 -8.02
C ASP A 94 6.50 1.99 -9.41
N LYS A 95 7.43 1.13 -9.83
CA LYS A 95 7.34 0.40 -11.09
C LYS A 95 6.15 -0.56 -11.11
N ALA A 96 5.96 -1.34 -10.05
CA ALA A 96 4.82 -2.26 -9.94
C ALA A 96 3.48 -1.51 -9.93
N LEU A 97 3.40 -0.34 -9.28
CA LEU A 97 2.21 0.51 -9.31
C LEU A 97 1.96 1.09 -10.70
N ALA A 98 3.00 1.53 -11.41
CA ALA A 98 2.87 2.02 -12.78
C ALA A 98 2.40 0.91 -13.73
N GLU A 99 2.96 -0.29 -13.61
CA GLU A 99 2.56 -1.46 -14.40
C GLU A 99 1.11 -1.87 -14.10
N ALA A 100 0.74 -2.00 -12.82
CA ALA A 100 -0.62 -2.34 -12.42
C ALA A 100 -1.65 -1.31 -12.92
N ARG A 101 -1.32 -0.01 -12.86
CA ARG A 101 -2.17 1.04 -13.45
C ARG A 101 -2.29 0.89 -14.96
N GLY A 102 -1.18 0.62 -15.66
CA GLY A 102 -1.17 0.38 -17.10
C GLY A 102 -2.03 -0.82 -17.49
N GLN A 103 -1.90 -1.95 -16.78
CA GLN A 103 -2.70 -3.15 -16.99
C GLN A 103 -4.20 -2.87 -16.71
N ALA A 104 -4.52 -2.19 -15.62
CA ALA A 104 -5.90 -1.84 -15.28
C ALA A 104 -6.54 -0.94 -16.35
N SER A 105 -5.83 0.10 -16.81
CA SER A 105 -6.31 0.96 -17.90
C SER A 105 -6.48 0.20 -19.21
N GLY A 106 -5.56 -0.72 -19.52
CA GLY A 106 -5.66 -1.61 -20.67
C GLY A 106 -6.91 -2.49 -20.61
N LEU A 107 -7.14 -3.14 -19.47
CA LEU A 107 -8.28 -4.02 -19.25
C LEU A 107 -9.62 -3.26 -19.28
N ILE A 108 -9.68 -2.06 -18.69
CA ILE A 108 -10.88 -1.21 -18.76
C ILE A 108 -11.19 -0.84 -20.21
N ARG A 109 -10.17 -0.50 -21.00
CA ARG A 109 -10.35 -0.17 -22.42
C ARG A 109 -10.85 -1.37 -23.21
N GLU A 110 -10.20 -2.52 -23.06
CA GLU A 110 -10.60 -3.76 -23.73
C GLU A 110 -12.03 -4.19 -23.35
N ALA A 111 -12.37 -4.14 -22.06
CA ALA A 111 -13.72 -4.46 -21.58
C ALA A 111 -14.76 -3.47 -22.13
N SER A 112 -14.43 -2.18 -22.23
CA SER A 112 -15.32 -1.17 -22.78
C SER A 112 -15.52 -1.35 -24.30
N GLU A 113 -14.45 -1.64 -25.04
CA GLU A 113 -14.50 -1.93 -26.48
C GLU A 113 -15.32 -3.21 -26.74
N ALA A 114 -15.10 -4.27 -25.97
CA ALA A 114 -15.87 -5.52 -26.06
C ALA A 114 -17.35 -5.32 -25.71
N ALA A 115 -17.65 -4.56 -24.66
CA ALA A 115 -19.03 -4.24 -24.27
C ALA A 115 -19.75 -3.40 -25.34
N ALA A 116 -19.06 -2.42 -25.93
CA ALA A 116 -19.60 -1.61 -27.02
C ALA A 116 -19.89 -2.46 -28.27
N ALA A 117 -18.96 -3.34 -28.64
CA ALA A 117 -19.14 -4.27 -29.76
C ALA A 117 -20.31 -5.23 -29.53
N GLN A 118 -20.41 -5.83 -28.33
CA GLN A 118 -21.52 -6.72 -27.98
C GLN A 118 -22.86 -5.98 -27.98
N THR A 119 -22.89 -4.74 -27.49
CA THR A 119 -24.09 -3.90 -27.49
C THR A 119 -24.53 -3.57 -28.90
N SER A 120 -23.61 -3.17 -29.77
CA SER A 120 -23.89 -2.92 -31.19
C SER A 120 -24.44 -4.17 -31.88
N ALA A 121 -23.81 -5.33 -31.69
CA ALA A 121 -24.28 -6.59 -32.26
C ALA A 121 -25.70 -6.96 -31.80
N LYS A 122 -25.98 -6.84 -30.50
CA LYS A 122 -27.33 -7.07 -29.95
C LYS A 122 -28.36 -6.07 -30.47
N LEU A 123 -27.99 -4.80 -30.61
CA LEU A 123 -28.87 -3.79 -31.18
C LEU A 123 -29.22 -4.11 -32.63
N HIS A 124 -28.23 -4.52 -33.44
CA HIS A 124 -28.46 -4.98 -34.81
C HIS A 124 -29.41 -6.19 -34.86
N GLU A 125 -29.15 -7.22 -34.05
CA GLU A 125 -30.02 -8.41 -33.98
C GLU A 125 -31.46 -8.05 -33.58
N VAL A 126 -31.62 -7.19 -32.58
CA VAL A 126 -32.95 -6.73 -32.13
C VAL A 126 -33.63 -5.89 -33.20
N SER A 127 -32.91 -4.99 -33.87
CA SER A 127 -33.46 -4.19 -34.98
C SER A 127 -33.91 -5.07 -36.15
N ASP A 128 -33.12 -6.07 -36.54
CA ASP A 128 -33.46 -6.99 -37.62
C ASP A 128 -34.69 -7.83 -37.26
N ARG A 129 -34.74 -8.35 -36.03
CA ARG A 129 -35.90 -9.10 -35.51
C ARG A 129 -37.14 -8.23 -35.49
N LEU A 130 -37.04 -7.00 -34.98
CA LEU A 130 -38.17 -6.08 -34.91
C LEU A 130 -38.68 -5.72 -36.32
N GLY A 131 -37.77 -5.50 -37.27
CA GLY A 131 -38.13 -5.29 -38.68
C GLY A 131 -38.88 -6.47 -39.28
N ALA A 132 -38.45 -7.70 -39.01
CA ALA A 132 -39.15 -8.90 -39.45
C ALA A 132 -40.53 -9.07 -38.80
N GLU A 133 -40.65 -8.80 -37.49
CA GLU A 133 -41.93 -8.83 -36.77
C GLU A 133 -42.91 -7.78 -37.30
N ILE A 134 -42.45 -6.56 -37.60
CA ILE A 134 -43.25 -5.49 -38.21
C ILE A 134 -43.73 -5.92 -39.59
N ALA A 135 -42.84 -6.40 -40.47
CA ALA A 135 -43.22 -6.84 -41.81
C ALA A 135 -44.25 -8.00 -41.78
N ALA A 136 -44.09 -8.94 -40.84
CA ALA A 136 -45.05 -10.02 -40.65
C ALA A 136 -46.40 -9.53 -40.12
N ALA A 137 -46.41 -8.54 -39.22
CA ALA A 137 -47.63 -7.92 -38.71
C ALA A 137 -48.35 -7.13 -39.82
N GLU A 138 -47.64 -6.35 -40.62
CA GLU A 138 -48.19 -5.62 -41.76
C GLU A 138 -48.85 -6.56 -42.77
N LYS A 139 -48.19 -7.68 -43.11
CA LYS A 139 -48.76 -8.71 -43.99
C LYS A 139 -50.06 -9.28 -43.43
N ARG A 140 -50.08 -9.64 -42.14
CA ARG A 140 -51.26 -10.19 -41.46
C ARG A 140 -52.42 -9.19 -41.44
N ILE A 141 -52.14 -7.92 -41.15
CA ILE A 141 -53.15 -6.85 -41.19
C ILE A 141 -53.71 -6.70 -42.60
N GLY A 142 -52.86 -6.75 -43.63
CA GLY A 142 -53.28 -6.71 -45.04
C GLY A 142 -54.18 -7.89 -45.45
N GLU A 143 -53.81 -9.10 -45.04
CA GLU A 143 -54.62 -10.31 -45.24
C GLU A 143 -55.97 -10.22 -44.52
N GLN A 144 -55.98 -9.84 -43.24
CA GLN A 144 -57.20 -9.65 -42.44
C GLN A 144 -58.10 -8.56 -43.02
N ARG A 145 -57.53 -7.46 -43.51
CA ARG A 145 -58.27 -6.39 -44.20
C ARG A 145 -58.94 -6.92 -45.46
N THR A 146 -58.21 -7.69 -46.27
CA THR A 146 -58.73 -8.28 -47.51
C THR A 146 -59.85 -9.29 -47.22
N GLN A 147 -59.66 -10.15 -46.22
CA GLN A 147 -60.66 -11.13 -45.78
C GLN A 147 -61.92 -10.44 -45.22
N THR A 148 -61.75 -9.39 -44.41
CA THR A 148 -62.87 -8.63 -43.85
C THR A 148 -63.65 -7.93 -44.96
N LEU A 149 -62.97 -7.29 -45.91
CA LEU A 149 -63.62 -6.65 -47.06
C LEU A 149 -64.37 -7.65 -47.94
N ALA A 150 -63.84 -8.86 -48.15
CA ALA A 150 -64.55 -9.93 -48.87
C ALA A 150 -65.77 -10.45 -48.07
N GLY A 151 -65.63 -10.61 -46.74
CA GLY A 151 -66.72 -11.03 -45.86
C GLY A 151 -67.85 -10.01 -45.75
N LEU A 152 -67.53 -8.71 -45.80
CA LEU A 152 -68.51 -7.62 -45.72
C LEU A 152 -69.52 -7.66 -46.86
N GLY A 153 -69.14 -8.05 -48.08
CA GLY A 153 -70.08 -8.19 -49.19
C GLY A 153 -71.13 -9.26 -48.89
N THR A 154 -70.68 -10.45 -48.49
CA THR A 154 -71.54 -11.58 -48.13
C THR A 154 -72.46 -11.23 -46.96
N MET A 155 -71.92 -10.66 -45.88
CA MET A 155 -72.68 -10.25 -44.71
C MET A 155 -73.70 -9.14 -45.04
N SER A 156 -73.34 -8.21 -45.93
CA SER A 156 -74.25 -7.16 -46.41
C SER A 156 -75.40 -7.74 -47.24
N THR A 157 -75.13 -8.73 -48.10
CA THR A 157 -76.17 -9.47 -48.84
C THR A 157 -77.08 -10.26 -47.91
N GLU A 158 -76.53 -10.94 -46.90
CA GLU A 158 -77.31 -11.68 -45.90
C GLU A 158 -78.23 -10.74 -45.09
N ILE A 159 -77.71 -9.62 -44.59
CA ILE A 159 -78.50 -8.62 -43.86
C ILE A 159 -79.58 -8.02 -44.77
N ALA A 160 -79.24 -7.63 -46.00
CA ALA A 160 -80.21 -7.08 -46.95
C ALA A 160 -81.33 -8.08 -47.28
N THR A 161 -80.99 -9.36 -47.46
CA THR A 161 -81.95 -10.43 -47.73
C THR A 161 -82.85 -10.69 -46.52
N ALA A 162 -82.30 -10.70 -45.31
CA ALA A 162 -83.06 -10.88 -44.08
C ALA A 162 -84.02 -9.71 -43.81
N VAL A 163 -83.58 -8.46 -44.05
CA VAL A 163 -84.42 -7.27 -43.95
C VAL A 163 -85.53 -7.30 -45.00
N LEU A 164 -85.21 -7.59 -46.26
CA LEU A 164 -86.19 -7.64 -47.35
C LEU A 164 -87.21 -8.78 -47.16
N GLY A 165 -86.77 -9.94 -46.66
CA GLY A 165 -87.64 -11.06 -46.31
C GLY A 165 -88.65 -10.72 -45.21
N LYS A 166 -88.24 -9.91 -44.21
CA LYS A 166 -89.17 -9.40 -43.19
C LYS A 166 -90.15 -8.35 -43.70
N LEU A 167 -89.82 -7.60 -44.76
CA LEU A 167 -90.67 -6.54 -45.32
C LEU A 167 -91.63 -7.02 -46.42
N VAL A 168 -91.19 -7.92 -47.30
CA VAL A 168 -91.89 -8.26 -48.57
C VAL A 168 -92.28 -9.74 -48.66
N GLY A 169 -91.92 -10.57 -47.67
CA GLY A 169 -92.37 -11.97 -47.54
C GLY A 169 -91.60 -12.99 -48.39
N SER A 170 -91.12 -12.63 -49.59
CA SER A 170 -90.17 -13.45 -50.36
C SER A 170 -89.16 -12.57 -51.11
N ALA A 171 -87.87 -12.86 -50.95
CA ALA A 171 -86.79 -12.21 -51.67
C ALA A 171 -85.99 -13.27 -52.44
N ASP A 172 -85.75 -13.03 -53.73
CA ASP A 172 -84.83 -13.85 -54.53
C ASP A 172 -83.38 -13.49 -54.17
N PRO A 173 -82.60 -14.43 -53.59
CA PRO A 173 -81.21 -14.19 -53.17
C PRO A 173 -80.32 -13.69 -54.31
N ALA A 174 -80.61 -14.11 -55.55
CA ALA A 174 -79.80 -13.73 -56.72
C ALA A 174 -79.99 -12.27 -57.14
N GLN A 175 -81.19 -11.71 -56.97
CA GLN A 175 -81.45 -10.28 -57.25
C GLN A 175 -80.88 -9.38 -56.16
N VAL A 176 -80.98 -9.78 -54.89
CA VAL A 176 -80.43 -9.02 -53.76
C VAL A 176 -78.90 -8.96 -53.83
N ALA A 177 -78.24 -10.08 -54.17
CA ALA A 177 -76.79 -10.11 -54.37
C ALA A 177 -76.33 -9.14 -55.47
N ARG A 178 -77.03 -9.11 -56.62
CA ARG A 178 -76.70 -8.19 -57.73
C ARG A 178 -76.91 -6.72 -57.36
N ALA A 179 -77.99 -6.39 -56.66
CA ALA A 179 -78.27 -5.02 -56.24
C ALA A 179 -77.26 -4.49 -55.19
N VAL A 180 -76.83 -5.35 -54.26
CA VAL A 180 -75.78 -5.02 -53.28
C VAL A 180 -74.43 -4.82 -53.97
N ASP A 181 -74.09 -5.64 -54.96
CA ASP A 181 -72.85 -5.48 -55.74
C ASP A 181 -72.84 -4.20 -56.61
N GLU A 182 -73.98 -3.82 -57.20
CA GLU A 182 -74.10 -2.55 -57.93
C GLU A 182 -74.00 -1.34 -56.99
N ALA A 183 -74.67 -1.38 -55.83
CA ALA A 183 -74.58 -0.33 -54.83
C ALA A 183 -73.15 -0.19 -54.25
N ALA A 184 -72.46 -1.31 -54.03
CA ALA A 184 -71.07 -1.32 -53.56
C ALA A 184 -70.08 -0.73 -54.59
N LYS A 185 -70.36 -0.88 -55.89
CA LYS A 185 -69.57 -0.25 -56.97
C LYS A 185 -69.89 1.24 -57.17
N ALA A 186 -71.14 1.65 -56.92
CA ALA A 186 -71.59 3.05 -57.06
C ALA A 186 -71.18 3.97 -55.88
N GLY A 187 -70.92 3.41 -54.69
CA GLY A 187 -70.51 4.16 -53.49
C GLY A 187 -69.00 4.40 -53.33
N LYS A 188 -68.19 4.00 -54.32
CA LYS A 188 -66.76 4.29 -54.33
C LYS A 188 -66.55 5.73 -54.79
N PRO A 189 -65.99 6.65 -53.98
CA PRO A 189 -65.52 7.93 -54.50
C PRO A 189 -64.36 7.72 -55.48
#